data_AF-A0A850SEY2-F1
#
_entry.id   AF-A0A850SEY2-F1
#
_cell.length_a   1.000
_cell.length_b   1.000
_cell.length_c   1.000
_cell.angle_alpha   90.00
_cell.angle_beta   90.00
_cell.angle_gamma   90.00
#
_symmetry.space_group_name_H-M   'P 1'
#
loop_
_entity.id
_entity.type
_entity.pdbx_description
1 polymer ?
#
loop_
_entity_poly.entity_id
_entity_poly.type
_entity_poly.pdbx_seq_one_letter_code
_entity_poly.pdbx_strand_id
1 'polypeptide(L)'
;MTTGGDVFARPAPRVFSIDAGRPFLADLAAVLKRELRDPFHLALAQIFLPTRRAARALAEAFAADGAAALLPRIRALGDVDADELLLGPEADDPDLAPAASET
;
A
#
# COMPACT_ATOMS: atom_id res chain seq x y z
N MET A 1 -5.60 32.45 -3.21
CA MET A 1 -4.57 31.40 -3.33
C MET A 1 -4.14 31.04 -1.92
N THR A 2 -4.93 30.20 -1.24
CA THR A 2 -4.82 30.02 0.21
C THR A 2 -4.58 28.57 0.54
N THR A 3 -3.33 28.32 0.94
CA THR A 3 -2.81 27.30 1.87
C THR A 3 -3.85 26.38 2.49
N GLY A 4 -4.17 25.30 1.79
CA GLY A 4 -4.96 24.20 2.30
C GLY A 4 -4.08 22.98 2.49
N GLY A 5 -3.25 23.00 3.54
CA GLY A 5 -2.58 21.84 4.15
C GLY A 5 -1.81 20.95 3.18
N ASP A 6 -0.56 21.29 2.88
CA ASP A 6 0.38 20.29 2.39
C ASP A 6 0.87 19.51 3.62
N VAL A 7 0.65 18.19 3.66
CA VAL A 7 1.16 17.31 4.73
C VAL A 7 2.68 17.45 4.92
N PHE A 8 3.41 17.92 3.91
CA PHE A 8 4.85 18.14 3.93
C PHE A 8 5.28 19.53 4.41
N ALA A 9 4.38 20.51 4.50
CA ALA A 9 4.72 21.89 4.89
C ALA A 9 4.99 22.07 6.40
N ARG A 10 4.70 21.07 7.23
CA ARG A 10 4.95 21.12 8.68
C ARG A 10 6.40 20.75 9.02
N PRO A 11 7.01 21.37 10.05
CA PRO A 11 8.34 20.98 10.54
C PRO A 11 8.34 19.53 11.05
N ALA A 12 9.50 18.86 10.94
CA ALA A 12 9.66 17.47 11.35
C ALA A 12 9.72 17.31 12.89
N PRO A 13 9.27 16.16 13.45
CA PRO A 13 8.71 15.00 12.77
C PRO A 13 7.22 15.15 12.41
N ARG A 14 6.82 14.64 11.25
CA ARG A 14 5.43 14.67 10.74
C ARG A 14 4.75 13.34 11.02
N VAL A 15 4.20 13.18 12.21
CA VAL A 15 3.49 11.97 12.64
C VAL A 15 1.99 12.24 12.65
N PHE A 16 1.22 11.36 12.05
CA PHE A 16 -0.24 11.43 11.98
C PHE A 16 -0.83 10.08 12.43
N SER A 17 -2.06 10.12 12.93
CA SER A 17 -2.79 8.92 13.34
C SER A 17 -4.21 8.97 12.81
N ILE A 18 -4.79 7.79 12.61
CA ILE A 18 -6.21 7.58 12.34
C ILE A 18 -6.73 6.75 13.52
N ASP A 19 -7.86 7.15 14.10
CA ASP A 19 -8.44 6.48 15.25
C ASP A 19 -8.76 5.01 14.95
N ALA A 20 -8.58 4.16 15.95
CA ALA A 20 -8.92 2.74 15.84
C ALA A 20 -10.42 2.56 15.54
N GLY A 21 -10.74 1.55 14.73
CA GLY A 21 -12.12 1.25 14.32
C GLY A 21 -12.59 2.02 13.09
N ARG A 22 -11.82 2.99 12.59
CA ARG A 22 -12.10 3.67 11.32
C ARG A 22 -11.55 2.89 10.11
N PRO A 23 -12.15 3.03 8.92
CA PRO A 23 -11.64 2.41 7.70
C PRO A 23 -10.34 3.10 7.23
N PHE A 24 -9.21 2.71 7.84
CA PHE A 24 -7.91 3.37 7.73
C PHE A 24 -7.52 3.75 6.29
N LEU A 25 -7.61 2.83 5.33
CA LEU A 25 -7.17 3.08 3.96
C LEU A 25 -8.10 4.05 3.20
N ALA A 26 -9.40 3.99 3.46
CA ALA A 26 -10.36 4.92 2.87
C ALA A 26 -10.16 6.34 3.43
N ASP A 27 -9.96 6.45 4.74
CA ASP A 27 -9.66 7.73 5.39
C ASP A 27 -8.32 8.30 4.94
N LEU A 28 -7.29 7.46 4.82
CA LEU A 28 -5.98 7.85 4.30
C LEU A 28 -6.10 8.38 2.87
N ALA A 29 -6.80 7.67 1.98
CA ALA A 29 -7.01 8.12 0.61
C ALA A 29 -7.74 9.48 0.55
N ALA A 30 -8.80 9.64 1.34
CA ALA A 30 -9.56 10.88 1.41
C ALA A 30 -8.72 12.06 1.91
N VAL A 31 -7.90 11.84 2.96
CA VAL A 31 -7.00 12.87 3.49
C VAL A 31 -5.92 13.20 2.47
N LEU A 32 -5.25 12.22 1.85
CA LEU A 32 -4.21 12.48 0.86
C LEU A 32 -4.76 13.24 -0.36
N LYS A 33 -5.95 12.91 -0.86
CA LYS A 33 -6.63 13.68 -1.92
C LYS A 33 -6.89 15.13 -1.50
N ARG A 34 -7.27 15.36 -0.24
CA ARG A 34 -7.59 16.70 0.29
C ARG A 34 -6.34 17.55 0.53
N GLU A 35 -5.25 16.95 1.01
CA GLU A 35 -4.02 17.67 1.32
C GLU A 35 -3.14 17.84 0.06
N LEU A 36 -3.12 16.85 -0.84
CA LEU A 36 -2.42 16.88 -2.13
C LEU A 36 -3.40 17.18 -3.27
N ARG A 37 -4.05 18.34 -3.18
CA ARG A 37 -5.14 18.79 -4.09
C ARG A 37 -4.71 18.89 -5.55
N ASP A 38 -3.42 19.17 -5.77
CA ASP A 38 -2.83 19.18 -7.11
C ASP A 38 -2.62 17.73 -7.56
N PRO A 39 -3.27 17.29 -8.67
CA PRO A 39 -3.10 15.94 -9.19
C PRO A 39 -1.64 15.55 -9.45
N PHE A 40 -0.78 16.51 -9.78
CA PHE A 40 0.65 16.24 -9.97
C PHE A 40 1.37 15.96 -8.66
N HIS A 41 1.02 16.65 -7.57
CA HIS A 41 1.60 16.36 -6.25
C HIS A 41 1.21 14.97 -5.74
N LEU A 42 -0.05 14.58 -5.96
CA LEU A 42 -0.50 13.23 -5.61
C LEU A 42 0.24 12.18 -6.44
N ALA A 43 0.40 12.39 -7.75
CA ALA A 43 1.12 11.48 -8.65
C ALA A 43 2.58 11.25 -8.25
N LEU A 44 3.23 12.28 -7.71
CA LEU A 44 4.63 12.23 -7.28
C LEU A 44 4.81 11.57 -5.91
N ALA A 45 3.73 11.42 -5.13
CA ALA A 45 3.81 10.82 -3.81
C ALA A 45 4.14 9.32 -3.89
N GLN A 46 5.03 8.87 -3.00
CA GLN A 46 5.32 7.46 -2.80
C GLN A 46 4.80 7.01 -1.43
N ILE A 47 3.94 5.99 -1.44
CA ILE A 47 3.25 5.50 -0.24
C ILE A 47 3.73 4.08 0.02
N PHE A 48 4.31 3.87 1.21
CA PHE A 48 4.72 2.56 1.68
C PHE A 48 3.67 1.99 2.62
N LEU A 49 3.29 0.73 2.41
CA LEU A 49 2.30 0.04 3.23
C LEU A 49 2.84 -1.27 3.78
N PRO A 50 2.36 -1.75 4.94
CA PRO A 50 2.88 -2.98 5.55
C PRO A 50 2.73 -4.21 4.66
N THR A 51 1.60 -4.34 3.93
CA THR A 51 1.25 -5.55 3.17
C THR A 51 0.79 -5.24 1.75
N ARG A 52 0.90 -6.24 0.86
CA ARG A 52 0.33 -6.18 -0.50
C ARG A 52 -1.18 -6.00 -0.50
N ARG A 53 -1.89 -6.61 0.46
CA ARG A 53 -3.34 -6.44 0.61
C ARG A 53 -3.70 -4.98 0.89
N ALA A 54 -2.96 -4.31 1.77
CA ALA A 54 -3.17 -2.89 2.03
C ALA A 54 -2.89 -2.04 0.78
N ALA A 55 -1.83 -2.37 0.02
CA ALA A 55 -1.51 -1.66 -1.23
C ALA A 55 -2.62 -1.76 -2.27
N ARG A 56 -3.16 -2.96 -2.49
CA ARG A 56 -4.30 -3.18 -3.40
C ARG A 56 -5.54 -2.41 -2.96
N ALA A 57 -5.93 -2.54 -1.68
CA ALA A 57 -7.08 -1.85 -1.13
C ALA A 57 -6.95 -0.32 -1.18
N LEU A 58 -5.73 0.23 -1.00
CA LEU A 58 -5.51 1.67 -1.15
C LEU A 58 -5.65 2.12 -2.62
N ALA A 59 -5.14 1.35 -3.57
CA ALA A 59 -5.30 1.65 -5.00
C ALA A 59 -6.78 1.66 -5.42
N GLU A 60 -7.57 0.69 -4.94
CA GLU A 60 -9.02 0.64 -5.13
C GLU A 60 -9.72 1.87 -4.52
N ALA A 61 -9.33 2.28 -3.31
CA ALA A 61 -9.87 3.49 -2.66
C ALA A 61 -9.55 4.78 -3.43
N PHE A 62 -8.42 4.84 -4.15
CA PHE A 62 -8.16 5.95 -5.05
C PHE A 62 -9.04 5.91 -6.30
N ALA A 63 -9.26 4.73 -6.89
CA ALA A 63 -10.00 4.51 -8.12
C ALA A 63 -11.54 4.65 -7.98
N ALA A 64 -12.09 4.49 -6.77
CA ALA A 64 -13.53 4.50 -6.52
C ALA A 64 -14.26 5.79 -6.93
N ASP A 65 -13.56 6.93 -7.05
CA ASP A 65 -14.17 8.22 -7.39
C ASP A 65 -14.36 8.44 -8.92
N GLY A 66 -13.98 7.47 -9.76
CA GLY A 66 -14.25 7.50 -11.21
C GLY A 66 -13.52 8.61 -12.00
N ALA A 67 -12.77 9.48 -11.33
CA ALA A 67 -11.95 10.50 -11.98
C ALA A 67 -10.67 9.86 -12.53
N ALA A 68 -10.32 10.19 -13.77
CA ALA A 68 -9.00 9.91 -14.36
C ALA A 68 -7.93 10.73 -13.62
N ALA A 69 -7.60 10.32 -12.40
CA ALA A 69 -6.60 10.94 -11.55
C ALA A 69 -5.28 10.20 -11.70
N LEU A 70 -4.19 10.97 -11.80
CA LEU A 70 -2.85 10.41 -11.67
C LEU A 70 -2.71 9.80 -10.28
N LEU A 71 -2.45 8.49 -10.23
CA LEU A 71 -2.33 7.74 -8.98
C LEU A 71 -0.94 7.93 -8.36
N PRO A 72 -0.84 7.95 -7.01
CA PRO A 72 0.44 7.90 -6.34
C PRO A 72 1.14 6.55 -6.60
N ARG A 73 2.46 6.52 -6.40
CA ARG A 73 3.22 5.26 -6.39
C ARG A 73 3.00 4.53 -5.07
N ILE A 74 2.27 3.42 -5.11
CA ILE A 74 1.99 2.60 -3.91
C ILE A 74 2.91 1.38 -3.91
N ARG A 75 3.64 1.16 -2.80
CA ARG A 75 4.55 0.01 -2.62
C ARG A 75 4.29 -0.68 -1.29
N ALA A 76 4.24 -2.02 -1.29
CA ALA A 76 4.22 -2.80 -0.06
C ALA A 76 5.65 -3.00 0.46
N LEU A 77 5.84 -2.95 1.79
CA LEU A 77 7.12 -3.23 2.44
C LEU A 77 7.36 -4.74 2.58
N GLY A 78 6.32 -5.53 2.80
CA GLY A 78 6.40 -6.99 2.78
C GLY A 78 6.57 -7.60 1.37
N ASP A 79 7.12 -6.83 0.43
CA ASP A 79 7.36 -7.22 -0.96
C ASP A 79 8.77 -7.80 -1.18
N VAL A 80 9.55 -7.98 -0.11
CA VAL A 80 10.95 -8.39 -0.24
C VAL A 80 11.08 -9.91 -0.51
N ASP A 81 10.20 -10.79 -0.02
CA ASP A 81 10.37 -12.26 -0.21
C ASP A 81 9.05 -13.03 -0.11
N ALA A 82 8.13 -12.90 -1.05
CA ALA A 82 6.91 -13.73 -1.07
C ALA A 82 6.53 -14.33 -2.43
N ASP A 83 7.23 -13.97 -3.50
CA ASP A 83 7.01 -14.54 -4.84
C ASP A 83 8.03 -15.63 -5.21
N GLU A 84 8.81 -16.12 -4.25
CA GLU A 84 9.56 -17.38 -4.38
C GLU A 84 8.87 -18.52 -3.61
N LEU A 85 7.54 -18.55 -3.63
CA LEU A 85 6.83 -19.84 -3.58
C LEU A 85 6.28 -20.13 -4.98
N LEU A 86 7.21 -20.40 -5.90
CA LEU A 86 6.91 -21.16 -7.11
C LEU A 86 6.45 -22.55 -6.64
N LEU A 87 5.15 -22.74 -6.42
CA LEU A 87 4.56 -24.08 -6.44
C LEU A 87 4.60 -24.56 -7.89
N GLY A 88 5.79 -24.99 -8.32
CA GLY A 88 5.96 -25.73 -9.57
C GLY A 88 5.25 -27.08 -9.48
N PRO A 89 4.95 -27.72 -10.62
CA PRO A 89 4.27 -29.02 -10.67
C PRO A 89 5.02 -30.16 -9.96
N GLU A 90 6.24 -29.91 -9.46
CA GLU A 90 7.06 -30.85 -8.71
C GLU A 90 6.60 -31.03 -7.25
N ALA A 91 5.70 -30.19 -6.73
CA ALA A 91 5.13 -30.34 -5.39
C ALA A 91 4.20 -31.57 -5.23
N ASP A 92 3.86 -32.24 -6.34
CA ASP A 92 3.03 -33.45 -6.41
C ASP A 92 3.77 -34.63 -7.05
N ASP A 93 5.12 -34.67 -6.97
CA ASP A 93 5.87 -35.87 -7.38
C ASP A 93 5.78 -36.95 -6.28
N PRO A 94 5.07 -38.07 -6.51
CA PRO A 94 4.95 -39.15 -5.52
C PRO A 94 6.27 -39.92 -5.29
N ASP A 95 7.34 -39.63 -6.05
CA ASP A 95 8.67 -40.23 -5.89
C ASP A 95 9.62 -39.38 -5.02
N LEU A 96 9.17 -38.21 -4.55
CA LEU A 96 9.89 -37.47 -3.51
C LEU A 96 9.86 -38.27 -2.20
N ALA A 97 11.01 -38.83 -1.83
CA ALA A 97 11.18 -39.52 -0.56
C ALA A 97 10.75 -38.60 0.60
N PRO A 98 9.94 -39.09 1.56
CA PRO A 98 9.45 -38.26 2.65
C PRO A 98 10.66 -37.73 3.43
N ALA A 99 10.66 -36.43 3.70
CA ALA A 99 11.70 -35.79 4.52
C ALA A 99 11.75 -36.54 5.87
N ALA A 100 12.83 -37.29 6.08
CA ALA A 100 13.01 -38.05 7.30
C ALA A 100 13.14 -37.08 8.47
N SER A 101 12.19 -37.13 9.40
CA SER A 101 12.33 -36.50 10.71
C SER A 101 13.41 -37.25 11.49
N GLU A 102 14.53 -36.57 11.72
CA GLU A 102 15.58 -36.98 12.64
C GLU A 102 15.06 -36.91 14.09
N THR A 103 15.32 -37.96 14.88
CA THR A 103 15.22 -37.95 16.35
C THR A 103 16.50 -38.57 16.92
#